data_AF-A0AAD7IHU1-F1
#
_entry.id   AF-A0AAD7IHU1-F1
#
_cell.length_a   1.000
_cell.length_b   1.000
_cell.length_c   1.000
_cell.angle_alpha   90.00
_cell.angle_beta   90.00
_cell.angle_gamma   90.00
#
_symmetry.space_group_name_H-M   'P 1'
#
loop_
_entity.id
_entity.type
_entity.pdbx_description
1 polymer ?
#
loop_
_entity_poly.entity_id
_entity_poly.type
_entity_poly.pdbx_seq_one_letter_code
_entity_poly.pdbx_strand_id
1 'polypeptide(L)'
;MYRFCKEWHLREVWGYMWNSWYNPKVWPLWARSGCPDRLSRLRTTMTAENAWKRIKHTHLHHLVHPRLDQLVHILIYEVTPAIDARIVYLDQTFRWGRAREETTWQKGFHAAWNAMLKKKLSGKKYVTKVKEWTCSCGQQKYDAHHLCKHLVHAVGTPSNMFWVQIFRRRTMPIYCHPELHPRDQPR
;
A
#
# COMPACT_ATOMS: atom_id res chain seq x y z
N MET A 1 11.45 -21.24 7.62
CA MET A 1 11.16 -22.45 6.82
C MET A 1 12.26 -23.49 6.96
N TYR A 2 13.52 -23.19 6.60
CA TYR A 2 14.63 -24.16 6.77
C TYR A 2 14.75 -24.76 8.18
N ARG A 3 14.74 -23.93 9.24
CA ARG A 3 14.82 -24.41 10.64
C ARG A 3 13.67 -25.37 11.00
N PHE A 4 12.45 -25.03 10.57
CA PHE A 4 11.28 -25.90 10.72
C PHE A 4 11.46 -27.23 10.00
N CYS A 5 11.83 -27.23 8.71
CA CYS A 5 12.07 -28.50 8.00
C CYS A 5 13.21 -29.33 8.61
N LYS A 6 14.22 -28.68 9.20
CA LYS A 6 15.34 -29.34 9.88
C LYS A 6 14.92 -30.00 11.20
N GLU A 7 14.16 -29.28 12.04
CA GLU A 7 13.65 -29.78 13.32
C GLU A 7 12.69 -30.97 13.15
N TRP A 8 11.89 -30.96 12.08
CA TRP A 8 10.90 -32.01 11.81
C TRP A 8 11.39 -33.08 10.82
N HIS A 9 12.68 -33.11 10.50
CA HIS A 9 13.30 -34.06 9.56
C HIS A 9 12.69 -34.10 8.15
N LEU A 10 12.04 -33.03 7.70
CA LEU A 10 11.39 -32.89 6.39
C LEU A 10 12.37 -32.48 5.28
N ARG A 11 13.38 -33.32 5.02
CA ARG A 11 14.48 -33.01 4.08
C ARG A 11 14.01 -32.88 2.63
N GLU A 12 13.12 -33.75 2.21
CA GLU A 12 12.57 -33.80 0.84
C GLU A 12 11.71 -32.56 0.55
N VAL A 13 10.87 -32.18 1.52
CA VAL A 13 10.05 -30.96 1.45
C VAL A 13 10.94 -29.73 1.31
N TRP A 14 12.05 -29.66 2.07
CA TRP A 14 13.00 -28.57 1.93
C TRP A 14 13.69 -28.59 0.55
N GLY A 15 14.08 -29.76 0.04
CA GLY A 15 14.67 -29.90 -1.30
C GLY A 15 13.73 -29.39 -2.40
N TYR A 16 12.46 -29.79 -2.36
CA TYR A 16 11.43 -29.28 -3.26
C TYR A 16 11.25 -27.76 -3.11
N MET A 17 11.07 -27.29 -1.87
CA MET A 17 10.88 -25.87 -1.59
C MET A 17 12.05 -25.03 -2.08
N TRP A 18 13.29 -25.49 -1.88
CA TRP A 18 14.49 -24.80 -2.33
C TRP A 18 14.54 -24.70 -3.85
N ASN A 19 14.36 -25.82 -4.54
CA ASN A 19 14.47 -25.86 -6.00
C ASN A 19 13.35 -25.06 -6.70
N SER A 20 12.13 -25.13 -6.18
CA SER A 20 10.96 -24.50 -6.79
C SER A 20 10.70 -23.08 -6.32
N TRP A 21 11.11 -22.71 -5.11
CA TRP A 21 10.75 -21.42 -4.51
C TRP A 21 11.97 -20.71 -3.91
N TYR A 22 12.65 -21.28 -2.91
CA TYR A 22 13.64 -20.53 -2.11
C TYR A 22 15.01 -20.29 -2.78
N ASN A 23 15.26 -20.82 -3.98
CA ASN A 23 16.46 -20.55 -4.77
C ASN A 23 16.62 -19.04 -5.05
N PRO A 24 17.80 -18.43 -4.90
CA PRO A 24 18.07 -17.02 -5.23
C PRO A 24 17.57 -16.54 -6.60
N LYS A 25 17.47 -17.42 -7.61
CA LYS A 25 16.92 -17.06 -8.93
C LYS A 25 15.41 -16.87 -8.91
N VAL A 26 14.70 -17.70 -8.14
CA VAL A 26 13.22 -17.73 -8.07
C VAL A 26 12.72 -16.88 -6.92
N TRP A 27 13.52 -16.71 -5.87
CA TRP A 27 13.24 -15.90 -4.69
C TRP A 27 12.69 -14.51 -5.03
N PRO A 28 13.28 -13.71 -5.94
CA PRO A 28 12.74 -12.41 -6.32
C PRO A 28 11.32 -12.43 -6.89
N LEU A 29 10.90 -13.56 -7.49
CA LEU A 29 9.59 -13.69 -8.17
C LEU A 29 8.44 -13.85 -7.18
N TRP A 30 8.65 -14.55 -6.06
CA TRP A 30 7.59 -14.79 -5.05
C TRP A 30 7.88 -14.13 -3.70
N ALA A 31 9.13 -13.74 -3.41
CA ALA A 31 9.43 -12.94 -2.25
C ALA A 31 8.67 -11.63 -2.35
N ARG A 32 7.83 -11.37 -1.34
CA ARG A 32 6.93 -10.20 -1.21
C ARG A 32 7.63 -8.83 -1.38
N SER A 33 8.96 -8.82 -1.40
CA SER A 33 9.83 -7.68 -1.65
C SER A 33 10.88 -8.04 -2.71
N GLY A 34 10.48 -8.33 -3.95
CA GLY A 34 11.40 -8.57 -5.07
C GLY A 34 12.36 -7.39 -5.36
N CYS A 35 12.15 -6.24 -4.72
CA CYS A 35 13.09 -5.13 -4.69
C CYS A 35 13.43 -4.78 -3.24
N PRO A 36 14.65 -5.07 -2.73
CA PRO A 36 15.06 -4.72 -1.37
C PRO A 36 14.95 -3.21 -1.09
N ASP A 37 15.13 -2.39 -2.12
CA ASP A 37 15.15 -0.92 -1.98
C ASP A 37 13.76 -0.27 -2.04
N ARG A 38 12.68 -1.06 -2.18
CA ARG A 38 11.33 -0.53 -2.42
C ARG A 38 10.31 -1.05 -1.41
N LEU A 39 9.68 -0.14 -0.68
CA LEU A 39 8.52 -0.40 0.16
C LEU A 39 7.32 -0.89 -0.67
N SER A 40 6.62 -1.91 -0.18
CA SER A 40 5.36 -2.38 -0.78
C SER A 40 4.24 -1.37 -0.52
N ARG A 41 3.47 -1.01 -1.56
CA ARG A 41 2.31 -0.10 -1.43
C ARG A 41 1.15 -0.76 -0.68
N LEU A 42 0.94 -2.05 -0.89
CA LEU A 42 -0.15 -2.85 -0.33
C LEU A 42 0.40 -4.23 0.07
N ARG A 43 -0.26 -4.90 1.03
CA ARG A 43 -0.04 -6.33 1.29
C ARG A 43 -0.67 -7.12 0.16
N THR A 44 0.13 -7.57 -0.80
CA THR A 44 -0.33 -8.19 -2.06
C THR A 44 -1.15 -9.46 -1.84
N THR A 45 -0.84 -10.26 -0.81
CA THR A 45 -1.60 -11.49 -0.48
C THR A 45 -3.05 -11.15 -0.11
N MET A 46 -3.24 -10.16 0.75
CA MET A 46 -4.57 -9.75 1.20
C MET A 46 -5.39 -9.12 0.06
N THR A 47 -4.74 -8.38 -0.85
CA THR A 47 -5.42 -7.83 -2.04
C THR A 47 -5.82 -8.93 -3.02
N ALA A 48 -4.94 -9.90 -3.26
CA ALA A 48 -5.23 -11.06 -4.11
C ALA A 48 -6.36 -11.91 -3.52
N GLU A 49 -6.30 -12.22 -2.22
CA GLU A 49 -7.36 -12.94 -1.50
C GLU A 49 -8.70 -12.21 -1.56
N ASN A 50 -8.70 -10.89 -1.34
CA ASN A 50 -9.91 -10.08 -1.46
C ASN A 50 -10.46 -10.02 -2.89
N ALA A 51 -9.59 -9.99 -3.91
CA ALA A 51 -10.02 -10.07 -5.31
C ALA A 51 -10.70 -11.40 -5.60
N TRP A 52 -10.09 -12.52 -5.20
CA TRP A 52 -10.70 -13.85 -5.33
C TRP A 52 -11.97 -14.00 -4.51
N LYS A 53 -12.04 -13.43 -3.31
CA LYS A 53 -13.27 -13.38 -2.50
C LYS A 53 -14.40 -12.70 -3.27
N ARG A 54 -14.13 -11.54 -3.88
CA ARG A 54 -15.13 -10.84 -4.70
C ARG A 54 -15.58 -11.69 -5.89
N ILE A 55 -14.65 -12.27 -6.64
CA ILE A 55 -14.98 -13.14 -7.79
C ILE A 55 -15.87 -14.30 -7.34
N LYS A 56 -15.52 -14.94 -6.22
CA LYS A 56 -16.32 -16.05 -5.66
C LYS A 56 -17.75 -15.64 -5.30
N HIS A 57 -17.93 -14.51 -4.61
CA HIS A 57 -19.26 -14.05 -4.21
C HIS A 57 -20.08 -13.52 -5.38
N THR A 58 -19.46 -12.83 -6.34
CA THR A 58 -20.18 -12.20 -7.44
C THR A 58 -20.49 -13.18 -8.56
N HIS A 59 -19.51 -13.96 -9.01
CA HIS A 59 -19.63 -14.77 -10.23
C HIS A 59 -19.71 -16.28 -9.96
N LEU A 60 -19.09 -16.79 -8.89
CA LEU A 60 -19.00 -18.25 -8.66
C LEU A 60 -19.94 -18.77 -7.56
N HIS A 61 -20.84 -17.94 -7.02
CA HIS A 61 -21.68 -18.32 -5.88
C HIS A 61 -22.64 -19.49 -6.18
N HIS A 62 -22.99 -19.69 -7.45
CA HIS A 62 -23.84 -20.78 -7.92
C HIS A 62 -23.03 -22.00 -8.42
N LEU A 63 -21.69 -21.90 -8.46
CA LEU A 63 -20.81 -22.96 -8.95
C LEU A 63 -20.08 -23.58 -7.76
N VAL A 64 -20.49 -24.79 -7.37
CA VAL A 64 -19.86 -25.51 -6.25
C VAL A 64 -18.42 -25.91 -6.59
N HIS A 65 -18.14 -26.22 -7.87
CA HIS A 65 -16.81 -26.58 -8.38
C HIS A 65 -16.66 -26.14 -9.86
N PRO A 66 -16.36 -24.86 -10.14
CA PRO A 66 -16.17 -24.41 -11.51
C PRO A 66 -14.99 -25.14 -12.16
N ARG A 67 -15.20 -25.69 -13.36
CA ARG A 67 -14.10 -26.18 -14.20
C ARG A 67 -13.16 -25.01 -14.53
N LEU A 68 -11.88 -25.31 -14.75
CA LEU A 68 -10.88 -24.27 -15.06
C LEU A 68 -11.29 -23.43 -16.27
N ASP A 69 -11.79 -24.06 -17.33
CA ASP A 69 -12.22 -23.37 -18.55
C ASP A 69 -13.39 -22.40 -18.29
N GLN A 70 -14.34 -22.81 -17.44
CA GLN A 70 -15.47 -21.97 -17.06
C GLN A 70 -15.02 -20.77 -16.22
N LEU A 71 -14.05 -20.97 -15.32
CA LEU A 71 -13.46 -19.87 -14.57
C LEU A 71 -12.74 -18.89 -15.51
N VAL A 72 -11.96 -19.39 -16.47
CA VAL A 72 -11.25 -18.57 -17.46
C VAL A 72 -12.24 -17.78 -18.31
N HIS A 73 -13.34 -18.40 -18.74
CA HIS A 73 -14.41 -17.72 -19.47
C HIS A 73 -15.00 -16.56 -18.65
N ILE A 74 -15.36 -16.79 -17.38
CA ILE A 74 -15.89 -15.76 -16.47
C ILE A 74 -14.87 -14.62 -16.30
N LEU A 75 -13.59 -14.94 -16.13
CA LEU A 75 -12.53 -13.93 -15.97
C LEU A 75 -12.42 -13.03 -17.21
N ILE A 76 -12.45 -13.62 -18.41
CA ILE A 76 -12.29 -12.90 -19.67
C ILE A 76 -13.53 -12.07 -20.01
N TYR A 77 -14.72 -12.66 -19.89
CA TYR A 77 -15.94 -12.06 -20.44
C TYR A 77 -16.78 -11.30 -19.41
N GLU A 78 -16.65 -11.57 -18.11
CA GLU A 78 -17.43 -10.87 -17.08
C GLU A 78 -16.54 -9.98 -16.21
N VAL A 79 -15.45 -10.51 -15.68
CA VAL A 79 -14.61 -9.79 -14.70
C VAL A 79 -13.79 -8.70 -15.38
N THR A 80 -13.14 -9.01 -16.49
CA THR A 80 -12.24 -8.06 -17.18
C THR A 80 -13.00 -6.84 -17.71
N PRO A 81 -14.13 -6.97 -18.43
CA PRO A 81 -14.88 -5.81 -18.91
C PRO A 81 -15.43 -4.95 -17.77
N ALA A 82 -15.85 -5.56 -16.65
CA ALA A 82 -16.29 -4.83 -15.48
C ALA A 82 -15.15 -4.05 -14.80
N ILE A 83 -13.91 -4.55 -14.87
CA ILE A 83 -12.72 -3.82 -14.43
C ILE A 83 -12.40 -2.70 -15.40
N ASP A 84 -12.43 -2.95 -16.71
CA ASP A 84 -12.13 -1.94 -17.74
C ASP A 84 -13.09 -0.76 -17.66
N ALA A 85 -14.40 -1.02 -17.52
CA ALA A 85 -15.39 0.04 -17.29
C ALA A 85 -15.07 0.88 -16.04
N ARG A 86 -14.48 0.29 -14.99
CA ARG A 86 -14.06 1.00 -13.77
C ARG A 86 -12.75 1.76 -13.95
N ILE A 87 -11.84 1.27 -14.78
CA ILE A 87 -10.56 1.93 -15.07
C ILE A 87 -10.79 3.28 -15.73
N VAL A 88 -11.83 3.41 -16.55
CA VAL A 88 -12.20 4.70 -17.15
C VAL A 88 -12.41 5.79 -16.07
N TYR A 89 -12.97 5.47 -14.91
CA TYR A 89 -13.13 6.42 -13.80
C TYR A 89 -11.80 6.84 -13.13
N LEU A 90 -10.73 6.08 -13.32
CA LEU A 90 -9.39 6.42 -12.84
C LEU A 90 -8.67 7.38 -13.79
N ASP A 91 -9.13 7.49 -15.04
CA ASP A 91 -8.56 8.42 -16.00
C ASP A 91 -8.84 9.86 -15.56
N GLN A 92 -7.83 10.71 -15.70
CA GLN A 92 -7.89 12.12 -15.31
C GLN A 92 -8.90 12.89 -16.17
N THR A 93 -9.17 12.40 -17.37
CA THR A 93 -10.11 12.99 -18.32
C THR A 93 -11.57 12.63 -18.02
N PHE A 94 -11.86 11.66 -17.14
CA PHE A 94 -13.24 11.19 -16.97
C PHE A 94 -14.20 12.25 -16.39
N ARG A 95 -13.68 13.28 -15.70
CA ARG A 95 -14.47 14.38 -15.12
C ARG A 95 -13.94 15.76 -15.53
N TRP A 96 -13.96 16.08 -16.82
CA TRP A 96 -13.72 17.48 -17.25
C TRP A 96 -14.70 18.42 -16.53
N GLY A 97 -14.18 19.38 -15.77
CA GLY A 97 -14.97 20.42 -15.08
C GLY A 97 -15.35 20.15 -13.62
N ARG A 98 -15.01 18.99 -13.02
CA ARG A 98 -15.18 18.77 -11.57
C ARG A 98 -13.84 18.56 -10.87
N ALA A 99 -13.77 18.99 -9.61
CA ALA A 99 -12.60 18.71 -8.77
C ALA A 99 -12.37 17.20 -8.66
N ARG A 100 -11.09 16.81 -8.69
CA ARG A 100 -10.69 15.40 -8.59
C ARG A 100 -11.11 14.83 -7.26
N GLU A 101 -11.73 13.66 -7.30
CA GLU A 101 -12.10 12.96 -6.07
C GLU A 101 -10.86 12.37 -5.40
N GLU A 102 -10.74 12.57 -4.09
CA GLU A 102 -9.70 11.91 -3.30
C GLU A 102 -9.85 10.39 -3.38
N THR A 103 -8.74 9.70 -3.66
CA THR A 103 -8.70 8.24 -3.58
C THR A 103 -9.00 7.75 -2.17
N THR A 104 -9.44 6.49 -2.01
CA THR A 104 -9.67 5.89 -0.69
C THR A 104 -8.45 6.02 0.23
N TRP A 105 -7.25 5.89 -0.33
CA TRP A 105 -6.01 6.07 0.40
C TRP A 105 -5.80 7.54 0.82
N GLN A 106 -6.07 8.51 -0.06
CA GLN A 106 -5.99 9.94 0.28
C GLN A 106 -6.99 10.34 1.37
N LYS A 107 -8.25 9.86 1.29
CA LYS A 107 -9.26 10.08 2.33
C LYS A 107 -8.79 9.55 3.69
N GLY A 108 -8.23 8.33 3.71
CA GLY A 108 -7.65 7.73 4.92
C GLY A 108 -6.44 8.50 5.45
N PHE A 109 -5.56 8.94 4.56
CA PHE A 109 -4.39 9.76 4.88
C PHE A 109 -4.79 11.10 5.50
N HIS A 110 -5.74 11.79 4.89
CA HIS A 110 -6.27 13.06 5.35
C HIS A 110 -6.93 12.93 6.74
N ALA A 111 -7.74 11.88 6.96
CA ALA A 111 -8.33 11.59 8.26
C ALA A 111 -7.26 11.31 9.34
N ALA A 112 -6.26 10.50 9.03
CA ALA A 112 -5.17 10.19 9.95
C ALA A 112 -4.31 11.43 10.28
N TRP A 113 -4.06 12.28 9.28
CA TRP A 113 -3.36 13.55 9.48
C TRP A 113 -4.09 14.46 10.45
N ASN A 114 -5.40 14.66 10.24
CA ASN A 114 -6.24 15.47 11.12
C ASN A 114 -6.30 14.89 12.54
N ALA A 115 -6.33 13.56 12.67
CA ALA A 115 -6.26 12.90 13.98
C ALA A 115 -4.91 13.16 14.69
N MET A 116 -3.80 13.23 13.96
CA MET A 116 -2.48 13.54 14.52
C MET A 116 -2.32 15.02 14.90
N LEU A 117 -2.89 15.95 14.12
CA LEU A 117 -2.91 17.39 14.46
C LEU A 117 -3.64 17.65 15.78
N LYS A 118 -4.75 16.96 16.05
CA LYS A 118 -5.51 17.09 17.29
C LYS A 118 -4.75 16.60 18.53
N LYS A 119 -3.73 15.75 18.39
CA LYS A 119 -2.96 15.21 19.51
C LYS A 119 -1.97 16.24 20.05
N LYS A 120 -1.93 16.41 21.37
CA LYS A 120 -0.94 17.26 22.05
C LYS A 120 0.49 16.72 21.89
N LEU A 121 1.42 17.61 21.62
CA LEU A 121 2.85 17.30 21.65
C LEU A 121 3.30 17.08 23.10
N SER A 122 4.20 16.11 23.30
CA SER A 122 4.85 15.93 24.60
C SER A 122 5.95 16.98 24.76
N GLY A 123 6.30 17.36 25.99
CA GLY A 123 7.44 18.27 26.24
C GLY A 123 8.81 17.71 25.83
N LYS A 124 8.90 16.43 25.45
CA LYS A 124 10.12 15.82 24.92
C LYS A 124 10.40 16.35 23.51
N LYS A 125 11.60 16.88 23.29
CA LYS A 125 12.07 17.31 21.97
C LYS A 125 12.49 16.07 21.15
N TYR A 126 11.99 15.99 19.92
CA TYR A 126 12.36 14.97 18.95
C TYR A 126 12.91 15.65 17.70
N VAL A 127 13.98 15.10 17.13
CA VAL A 127 14.50 15.53 15.83
C VAL A 127 13.52 15.08 14.74
N THR A 128 13.01 16.03 13.97
CA THR A 128 12.15 15.83 12.79
C THR A 128 12.86 16.34 11.55
N LYS A 129 12.95 15.49 10.52
CA LYS A 129 13.44 15.89 9.21
C LYS A 129 12.32 15.75 8.19
N VAL A 130 11.65 16.86 7.88
CA VAL A 130 10.48 16.87 6.99
C VAL A 130 10.85 16.44 5.57
N LYS A 131 11.99 16.90 5.04
CA LYS A 131 12.48 16.53 3.68
C LYS A 131 12.72 15.03 3.51
N GLU A 132 13.26 14.37 4.54
CA GLU A 132 13.48 12.92 4.55
C GLU A 132 12.22 12.13 4.99
N TRP A 133 11.22 12.84 5.53
CA TRP A 133 10.05 12.27 6.19
C TRP A 133 10.37 11.34 7.38
N THR A 134 11.34 11.73 8.20
CA THR A 134 11.82 10.92 9.33
C THR A 134 11.66 11.63 10.68
N CYS A 135 11.33 10.85 11.70
CA CYS A 135 11.23 11.33 13.08
C CYS A 135 11.83 10.33 14.07
N SER A 136 12.62 10.86 15.01
CA SER A 136 13.26 10.09 16.09
C SER A 136 12.29 9.47 17.12
N CYS A 137 11.00 9.82 17.10
CA CYS A 137 10.04 9.28 18.07
C CYS A 137 9.63 7.81 17.85
N GLY A 138 10.00 7.22 16.71
CA GLY A 138 9.73 5.81 16.39
C GLY A 138 8.26 5.46 16.15
N GLN A 139 7.31 6.39 16.30
CA GLN A 139 5.88 6.12 16.15
C GLN A 139 5.44 5.84 14.70
N GLN A 140 6.21 6.34 13.71
CA GLN A 140 5.87 6.18 12.29
C GLN A 140 5.73 4.71 11.87
N LYS A 141 6.43 3.77 12.52
CA LYS A 141 6.37 2.34 12.19
C LYS A 141 5.04 1.67 12.56
N TYR A 142 4.27 2.29 13.45
CA TYR A 142 2.99 1.76 13.93
C TYR A 142 1.79 2.37 13.19
N ASP A 143 2.01 3.43 12.41
CA ASP A 143 0.97 4.10 11.65
C ASP A 143 0.94 3.58 10.20
N ALA A 144 -0.24 3.23 9.70
CA ALA A 144 -0.39 2.71 8.34
C ALA A 144 0.06 3.70 7.26
N HIS A 145 0.08 4.99 7.59
CA HIS A 145 0.47 6.10 6.71
C HIS A 145 1.83 6.70 7.10
N HIS A 146 2.58 6.04 7.99
CA HIS A 146 3.90 6.49 8.43
C HIS A 146 3.88 7.92 8.99
N LEU A 147 2.74 8.31 9.60
CA LEU A 147 2.54 9.59 10.24
C LEU A 147 2.97 9.53 11.70
N CYS A 148 3.46 10.65 12.21
CA CYS A 148 3.60 10.87 13.65
C CYS A 148 3.17 12.31 13.96
N LYS A 149 2.74 12.54 15.20
CA LYS A 149 2.34 13.88 15.64
C LYS A 149 3.43 14.93 15.44
N HIS A 150 4.71 14.59 15.64
CA HIS A 150 5.80 15.54 15.49
C HIS A 150 5.99 16.02 14.04
N LEU A 151 5.94 15.11 13.05
CA LEU A 151 6.04 15.48 11.63
C LEU A 151 4.82 16.27 11.16
N VAL A 152 3.64 15.81 11.56
CA VAL A 152 2.38 16.44 11.20
C VAL A 152 2.30 17.86 11.78
N HIS A 153 2.73 18.08 13.02
CA HIS A 153 2.81 19.42 13.62
C HIS A 153 3.94 20.28 13.01
N ALA A 154 5.07 19.68 12.62
CA ALA A 154 6.17 20.41 11.97
C ALA A 154 5.76 21.00 10.61
N VAL A 155 4.88 20.31 9.86
CA VAL A 155 4.30 20.81 8.60
C VAL A 155 3.07 21.68 8.85
N GLY A 156 2.14 21.21 9.67
CA GLY A 156 0.90 21.89 9.99
C GLY A 156 -0.28 21.50 9.10
N THR A 157 -1.06 22.52 8.70
CA THR A 157 -2.26 22.35 7.89
C THR A 157 -1.94 22.77 6.45
N PRO A 158 -1.80 21.80 5.51
CA PRO A 158 -1.52 22.10 4.11
C PRO A 158 -2.78 22.60 3.37
N SER A 159 -2.63 23.01 2.12
CA SER A 159 -3.73 23.46 1.27
C SER A 159 -4.66 22.30 0.86
N ASN A 160 -5.84 22.62 0.32
CA ASN A 160 -6.74 21.58 -0.18
C ASN A 160 -6.16 20.82 -1.40
N MET A 161 -5.30 21.46 -2.19
CA MET A 161 -4.66 20.83 -3.35
C MET A 161 -3.67 19.74 -2.95
N PHE A 162 -3.04 19.88 -1.78
CA PHE A 162 -2.13 18.88 -1.23
C PHE A 162 -2.77 17.50 -1.13
N TRP A 163 -4.01 17.40 -0.65
CA TRP A 163 -4.68 16.11 -0.44
C TRP A 163 -4.92 15.34 -1.75
N VAL A 164 -5.09 16.07 -2.85
CA VAL A 164 -5.32 15.51 -4.18
C VAL A 164 -4.01 15.12 -4.86
N GLN A 165 -2.93 15.88 -4.62
CA GLN A 165 -1.63 15.70 -5.27
C GLN A 165 -0.69 14.76 -4.51
N ILE A 166 -0.87 14.63 -3.20
CA ILE A 166 0.00 13.79 -2.37
C ILE A 166 -0.10 12.33 -2.79
N PHE A 167 1.06 11.69 -2.94
CA PHE A 167 1.17 10.27 -3.23
C PHE A 167 2.30 9.64 -2.41
N ARG A 168 2.09 8.37 -2.02
CA ARG A 168 3.08 7.57 -1.30
C ARG A 168 4.07 6.95 -2.27
N ARG A 169 5.35 7.30 -2.14
CA ARG A 169 6.48 6.69 -2.85
C ARG A 169 6.81 5.32 -2.26
N ARG A 170 7.53 4.52 -3.05
CA ARG A 170 8.10 3.24 -2.62
C ARG A 170 9.55 3.36 -2.14
N THR A 171 10.16 4.52 -2.31
CA THR A 171 11.53 4.82 -1.89
C THR A 171 11.51 5.97 -0.90
N MET A 172 12.60 6.14 -0.16
CA MET A 172 12.76 7.33 0.67
C MET A 172 13.04 8.56 -0.21
N PRO A 173 12.54 9.76 0.18
CA PRO A 173 11.52 9.98 1.22
C PRO A 173 10.14 9.45 0.79
N ILE A 174 9.37 8.91 1.75
CA ILE A 174 8.07 8.25 1.51
C ILE A 174 7.06 9.19 0.86
N TYR A 175 7.15 10.49 1.16
CA TYR A 175 6.30 11.53 0.59
C TYR A 175 7.17 12.64 -0.01
N CYS A 176 6.74 13.15 -1.16
CA CYS A 176 7.30 14.36 -1.77
C CYS A 176 6.15 15.25 -2.21
N HIS A 177 6.14 16.48 -1.73
CA HIS A 177 5.23 17.52 -2.19
C HIS A 177 5.84 18.89 -1.83
N PRO A 178 5.67 19.93 -2.67
CA PRO A 178 6.22 21.26 -2.39
C PRO A 178 5.82 21.82 -1.02
N GLU A 179 4.58 21.56 -0.59
CA GLU A 179 4.07 21.99 0.73
C GLU A 179 4.62 21.20 1.94
N LEU A 180 5.44 20.15 1.74
CA LEU A 180 6.09 19.44 2.85
C LEU A 180 7.39 20.13 3.25
N HIS A 181 7.26 21.30 3.87
CA HIS A 181 8.37 22.02 4.50
C HIS A 181 8.04 22.31 5.97
N PRO A 182 9.06 22.44 6.85
CA PRO A 182 8.83 22.92 8.21
C PRO A 182 8.19 24.31 8.18
N ARG A 183 7.29 24.61 9.11
CA ARG A 183 6.70 25.96 9.29
C ARG A 183 7.75 27.05 9.48
N ASP A 184 8.89 26.69 10.06
CA ASP A 184 9.97 27.62 10.41
C ASP A 184 10.92 27.93 9.22
N GLN A 185 10.69 27.33 8.05
CA GLN A 185 11.47 27.58 6.83
C GLN A 185 10.61 28.26 5.76
N PRO A 186 11.10 29.33 5.10
CA PRO A 186 10.39 29.95 3.99
C PRO A 186 10.19 28.96 2.84
N ARG A 187 9.06 29.11 2.14
CA ARG A 187 8.65 28.29 0.97
C ARG A 187 9.63 28.40 -0.18
#